data_AF-A0A1B9KAN7-F1
#
_entry.id   AF-A0A1B9KAN7-F1
#
_cell.length_a   1.000
_cell.length_b   1.000
_cell.length_c   1.000
_cell.angle_alpha   90.00
_cell.angle_beta   90.00
_cell.angle_gamma   90.00
#
_symmetry.space_group_name_H-M   'P 1'
#
loop_
_entity.id
_entity.type
_entity.pdbx_description
1 polymer ?
#
loop_
_entity_poly.entity_id
_entity_poly.type
_entity_poly.pdbx_seq_one_letter_code
_entity_poly.pdbx_strand_id
1 'polypeptide(L)'
;MLKKLVTGELSLVITFWGWLVLGNIILAIIVNVLFSTITQPNPKVMAVVIIVILLIKFIIAGMVTSGIFFILRNKKITVWGVIAFILALINFIYAIIYAAACIYAICFVANIYK
;
A
#
# COMPACT_ATOMS: atom_id res chain seq x y z
N MET A 1 8.74 -10.09 -11.43
CA MET A 1 9.15 -8.69 -11.14
C MET A 1 9.08 -8.33 -9.66
N LEU A 2 8.06 -8.77 -8.91
CA LEU A 2 7.89 -8.49 -7.47
C LEU A 2 9.13 -8.80 -6.61
N LYS A 3 9.82 -9.92 -6.84
CA LYS A 3 11.08 -10.25 -6.15
C LYS A 3 12.15 -9.16 -6.32
N LYS A 4 12.30 -8.61 -7.54
CA LYS A 4 13.26 -7.55 -7.87
C LYS A 4 12.91 -6.20 -7.21
N LEU A 5 11.63 -5.98 -6.90
CA LEU A 5 11.16 -4.83 -6.15
C LEU A 5 11.61 -4.92 -4.70
N VAL A 6 11.38 -6.08 -4.08
CA VAL A 6 11.74 -6.32 -2.68
C VAL A 6 13.26 -6.31 -2.49
N THR A 7 14.03 -6.87 -3.43
CA THR A 7 15.51 -6.95 -3.33
C THR A 7 16.23 -5.65 -3.69
N GLY A 8 15.52 -4.61 -4.14
CA GLY A 8 16.12 -3.34 -4.53
C GLY A 8 16.97 -3.41 -5.81
N GLU A 9 16.75 -4.44 -6.65
CA GLU A 9 17.39 -4.56 -7.96
C GLU A 9 16.83 -3.53 -8.96
N LEU A 10 15.59 -3.08 -8.74
CA LEU A 10 14.96 -2.03 -9.55
C LEU A 10 15.61 -0.66 -9.36
N SER A 11 15.42 0.23 -10.33
CA SER A 11 15.90 1.61 -10.20
C SER A 11 15.07 2.37 -9.17
N LEU A 12 15.66 3.39 -8.54
CA LEU A 12 14.95 4.27 -7.59
C LEU A 12 13.73 4.90 -8.26
N VAL A 13 13.87 5.37 -9.50
CA VAL A 13 12.81 6.00 -10.29
C VAL A 13 11.64 5.04 -10.48
N ILE A 14 11.90 3.80 -10.89
CA ILE A 14 10.83 2.81 -11.13
C ILE A 14 10.17 2.42 -9.80
N THR A 15 10.94 2.23 -8.74
CA THR A 15 10.41 1.83 -7.43
C THR A 15 9.56 2.94 -6.81
N PHE A 16 10.00 4.19 -6.88
CA PHE A 16 9.28 5.33 -6.33
C PHE A 16 8.09 5.73 -7.22
N TRP A 17 8.32 6.11 -8.48
CA TRP A 17 7.23 6.59 -9.34
C TRP A 17 6.29 5.46 -9.77
N GLY A 18 6.84 4.30 -10.11
CA GLY A 18 6.05 3.15 -10.58
C GLY A 18 5.24 2.48 -9.49
N TRP A 19 5.83 2.24 -8.32
CA TRP A 19 5.17 1.43 -7.28
C TRP A 19 4.62 2.26 -6.13
N LEU A 20 5.33 3.29 -5.66
CA LEU A 20 4.80 4.15 -4.59
C LEU A 20 3.70 5.08 -5.12
N VAL A 21 4.00 5.88 -6.15
CA VAL A 21 3.09 6.94 -6.63
C VAL A 21 1.99 6.34 -7.48
N LEU A 22 2.34 5.70 -8.60
CA LEU A 22 1.35 5.12 -9.51
C LEU A 22 0.57 3.98 -8.86
N GLY A 23 1.20 3.15 -8.01
CA GLY A 23 0.48 2.11 -7.27
C GLY A 23 -0.64 2.66 -6.38
N ASN A 24 -0.39 3.78 -5.69
CA ASN A 24 -1.42 4.46 -4.90
C ASN A 24 -2.52 5.08 -5.78
N ILE A 25 -2.16 5.72 -6.89
CA ILE A 25 -3.12 6.35 -7.81
C ILE A 25 -4.03 5.30 -8.45
N ILE A 26 -3.45 4.21 -8.97
CA ILE A 26 -4.21 3.13 -9.62
C ILE A 26 -5.19 2.51 -8.62
N LEU A 27 -4.75 2.21 -7.40
CA LEU A 27 -5.64 1.70 -6.35
C LEU A 27 -6.77 2.68 -6.04
N ALA A 28 -6.50 3.98 -5.94
CA ALA A 28 -7.52 4.99 -5.69
C ALA A 28 -8.55 5.08 -6.84
N ILE A 29 -8.11 4.96 -8.10
CA ILE A 29 -8.99 4.94 -9.25
C ILE A 29 -9.88 3.69 -9.22
N ILE A 30 -9.30 2.51 -8.98
CA ILE A 30 -10.05 1.25 -8.88
C ILE A 30 -11.14 1.34 -7.82
N VAL A 31 -10.80 1.87 -6.64
CA VAL A 31 -11.74 2.10 -5.54
C VAL A 31 -12.88 3.02 -5.96
N ASN A 32 -12.59 4.16 -6.59
CA ASN A 32 -13.61 5.11 -7.04
C ASN A 32 -14.52 4.51 -8.12
N VAL A 33 -13.95 3.80 -9.10
CA VAL A 33 -14.72 3.15 -10.16
C VAL A 33 -15.63 2.08 -9.58
N LEU A 34 -15.12 1.24 -8.67
CA LEU A 34 -15.93 0.26 -7.94
C LEU A 34 -17.09 0.92 -7.18
N PHE A 35 -16.86 2.04 -6.49
CA PHE A 35 -17.95 2.71 -5.79
C PHE A 35 -18.97 3.38 -6.70
N SER A 36 -18.53 3.95 -7.83
CA SER A 36 -19.43 4.60 -8.79
C SER A 36 -20.30 3.62 -9.58
N THR A 37 -19.90 2.35 -9.68
CA THR A 37 -20.59 1.34 -10.50
C THR A 37 -21.62 0.52 -9.70
N ILE A 38 -21.57 0.59 -8.37
CA ILE A 38 -22.49 -0.15 -7.50
C ILE A 38 -23.69 0.73 -7.16
N THR A 39 -24.82 0.51 -7.83
CA THR A 39 -26.07 1.26 -7.64
C THR A 39 -26.81 0.95 -6.34
N GLN A 40 -26.60 -0.25 -5.77
CA GLN A 40 -27.06 -0.63 -4.43
C GLN A 40 -25.94 -1.37 -3.68
N PRO A 41 -25.08 -0.65 -2.93
CA PRO A 41 -23.97 -1.30 -2.24
C PRO A 41 -24.48 -2.08 -1.04
N ASN A 42 -24.31 -3.40 -1.06
CA ASN A 42 -24.38 -4.18 0.15
C ASN A 42 -23.19 -3.75 1.05
N PRO A 43 -23.45 -3.16 2.23
CA PRO A 43 -22.38 -2.60 3.07
C PRO A 43 -21.37 -3.66 3.51
N LYS A 44 -21.77 -4.93 3.58
CA LYS A 44 -20.86 -6.05 3.90
C LYS A 44 -19.87 -6.32 2.78
N VAL A 45 -20.35 -6.35 1.53
CA VAL A 45 -19.48 -6.56 0.35
C VAL A 45 -18.52 -5.40 0.19
N MET A 46 -19.01 -4.18 0.39
CA MET A 46 -18.23 -2.95 0.35
C MET A 46 -17.10 -2.95 1.40
N ALA A 47 -17.41 -3.36 2.64
CA ALA A 47 -16.41 -3.48 3.71
C ALA A 47 -15.32 -4.50 3.36
N VAL A 48 -15.69 -5.68 2.84
CA VAL A 48 -14.73 -6.72 2.43
C VAL A 48 -13.80 -6.21 1.33
N VAL A 49 -14.33 -5.53 0.31
CA VAL A 49 -13.53 -4.96 -0.79
C VAL A 49 -12.54 -3.92 -0.26
N ILE A 50 -12.97 -3.01 0.62
CA ILE A 50 -12.10 -2.01 1.24
C ILE A 50 -10.97 -2.69 2.03
N ILE A 51 -11.30 -3.70 2.84
CA ILE A 51 -10.32 -4.44 3.65
C ILE A 51 -9.25 -5.09 2.75
N VAL A 52 -9.67 -5.77 1.67
CA VAL A 52 -8.75 -6.42 0.73
C VAL A 52 -7.83 -5.40 0.07
N ILE A 53 -8.35 -4.26 -0.36
CA ILE A 53 -7.56 -3.19 -0.99
C ILE A 53 -6.55 -2.60 -0.01
N LEU A 54 -6.94 -2.40 1.25
CA LEU A 54 -6.04 -1.89 2.29
C LEU A 54 -4.92 -2.88 2.63
N LEU A 55 -5.21 -4.19 2.64
CA LEU A 55 -4.18 -5.22 2.80
C LEU A 55 -3.20 -5.26 1.63
N ILE A 56 -3.70 -5.16 0.39
CA ILE A 56 -2.84 -5.08 -0.80
C ILE A 56 -1.95 -3.83 -0.72
N LYS A 57 -2.51 -2.69 -0.33
CA LYS A 57 -1.76 -1.43 -0.15
C LYS A 57 -0.67 -1.56 0.91
N PHE A 58 -0.96 -2.25 2.02
CA PHE A 58 0.03 -2.55 3.06
C PHE A 58 1.18 -3.40 2.53
N ILE A 59 0.89 -4.48 1.81
CA ILE A 59 1.92 -5.34 1.21
C ILE A 59 2.79 -4.53 0.23
N ILE A 60 2.18 -3.77 -0.68
CA ILE A 60 2.93 -2.94 -1.65
C ILE A 60 3.81 -1.91 -0.93
N ALA A 61 3.28 -1.22 0.09
CA ALA A 61 4.05 -0.24 0.85
C ALA A 61 5.26 -0.89 1.55
N GLY A 62 5.10 -2.09 2.11
CA GLY A 62 6.21 -2.85 2.69
C GLY A 62 7.28 -3.22 1.66
N MET A 63 6.86 -3.73 0.51
CA MET A 63 7.76 -4.12 -0.59
C MET A 63 8.53 -2.92 -1.17
N VAL A 64 7.88 -1.77 -1.31
CA VAL A 64 8.50 -0.54 -1.80
C VAL A 64 9.51 0.00 -0.79
N THR A 65 9.16 0.00 0.49
CA THR A 65 10.04 0.48 1.56
C THR A 65 11.27 -0.41 1.68
N SER A 66 11.10 -1.74 1.65
CA SER A 66 12.23 -2.66 1.63
C SER A 66 13.09 -2.50 0.37
N GLY A 67 12.46 -2.32 -0.80
CA GLY A 67 13.15 -2.10 -2.06
C GLY A 67 14.03 -0.86 -2.04
N ILE A 68 13.50 0.28 -1.57
CA ILE A 68 14.25 1.52 -1.45
C ILE A 68 15.36 1.39 -0.41
N PHE A 69 15.11 0.70 0.71
CA PHE A 69 16.14 0.41 1.70
C PHE A 69 17.32 -0.37 1.10
N PHE A 70 17.06 -1.45 0.35
CA PHE A 70 18.13 -2.20 -0.30
C PHE A 70 18.82 -1.41 -1.42
N ILE A 71 18.10 -0.55 -2.15
CA ILE A 71 18.71 0.37 -3.13
C ILE A 71 19.71 1.30 -2.42
N LEU A 72 19.31 1.91 -1.30
CA LEU A 72 20.18 2.80 -0.52
C LEU A 72 21.35 2.07 0.15
N ARG A 73 21.15 0.82 0.55
CA ARG A 73 22.19 -0.02 1.15
C ARG A 73 23.24 -0.46 0.13
N ASN A 74 22.80 -0.91 -1.04
CA ASN A 74 23.68 -1.55 -2.03
C ASN A 74 24.23 -0.58 -3.08
N LYS A 75 23.60 0.59 -3.26
CA LYS A 75 24.05 1.64 -4.19
C LYS A 75 24.48 2.88 -3.41
N LYS A 76 25.05 3.87 -4.09
CA LYS A 76 25.43 5.15 -3.46
C LYS A 76 24.19 5.85 -2.90
N ILE A 77 24.31 6.34 -1.66
CA ILE A 77 23.30 7.19 -1.04
C ILE A 77 23.26 8.52 -1.80
N THR A 78 22.08 8.86 -2.30
CA THR A 78 21.81 10.15 -2.94
C THR A 78 20.73 10.87 -2.15
N VAL A 79 20.75 12.20 -2.18
CA VAL A 79 19.73 13.03 -1.49
C VAL A 79 18.31 12.63 -1.92
N TRP A 80 18.11 12.42 -3.22
CA TRP A 80 16.85 11.94 -3.78
C TRP A 80 16.43 10.56 -3.26
N GLY A 81 17.38 9.64 -3.08
CA GLY A 81 17.13 8.33 -2.49
C GLY A 81 16.66 8.42 -1.04
N VAL A 82 17.27 9.30 -0.25
CA VAL A 82 16.89 9.53 1.15
C VAL A 82 15.48 10.13 1.25
N ILE A 83 15.17 11.13 0.41
CA ILE A 83 13.82 11.71 0.35
C ILE A 83 12.78 10.65 -0.03
N ALA A 84 13.06 9.85 -1.07
CA ALA A 84 12.18 8.77 -1.50
C ALA A 84 11.95 7.73 -0.38
N PHE A 85 12.98 7.44 0.42
CA PHE A 85 12.88 6.52 1.55
C PHE A 85 12.03 7.08 2.70
N ILE A 86 12.19 8.36 3.05
CA ILE A 86 11.37 9.02 4.07
C ILE A 86 9.89 9.00 3.66
N LEU A 87 9.58 9.33 2.40
CA LEU A 87 8.21 9.28 1.89
C LEU A 87 7.65 7.85 1.88
N ALA A 88 8.47 6.86 1.52
CA ALA A 88 8.08 5.46 1.58
C ALA A 88 7.77 5.00 3.01
N LEU A 89 8.59 5.38 3.98
CA LEU A 89 8.36 5.13 5.41
C LEU A 89 7.05 5.75 5.90
N ILE A 90 6.79 7.02 5.57
CA ILE A 90 5.53 7.69 5.93
C ILE A 90 4.35 6.91 5.34
N ASN A 91 4.40 6.56 4.06
CA ASN A 91 3.35 5.78 3.40
C ASN A 91 3.16 4.39 4.04
N PHE A 92 4.25 3.76 4.49
CA PHE A 92 4.19 2.47 5.19
C PHE A 92 3.56 2.59 6.58
N ILE A 93 3.90 3.63 7.35
CA ILE A 93 3.26 3.92 8.64
C ILE A 93 1.76 4.13 8.45
N TYR A 94 1.35 4.94 7.47
CA TYR A 94 -0.08 5.09 7.15
C TYR A 94 -0.73 3.74 6.83
N ALA A 95 -0.07 2.90 6.02
CA ALA A 95 -0.61 1.59 5.68
C ALA A 95 -0.74 0.66 6.89
N ILE A 96 0.18 0.71 7.86
CA ILE A 96 0.07 0.00 9.15
C ILE A 96 -1.16 0.47 9.92
N ILE A 97 -1.34 1.79 10.06
CA ILE A 97 -2.47 2.36 10.80
C ILE A 97 -3.80 1.92 10.18
N TYR A 98 -3.94 2.00 8.85
CA TYR A 98 -5.13 1.54 8.16
C TYR A 98 -5.36 0.03 8.30
N ALA A 99 -4.30 -0.79 8.23
CA ALA A 99 -4.42 -2.22 8.44
C ALA A 99 -4.87 -2.56 9.87
N ALA A 100 -4.33 -1.88 10.89
CA ALA A 100 -4.74 -2.04 12.27
C ALA A 100 -6.21 -1.61 12.49
N ALA A 101 -6.63 -0.49 11.90
CA ALA A 101 -8.02 -0.05 11.92
C ALA A 101 -8.97 -1.07 11.26
N CYS A 102 -8.55 -1.70 10.16
CA CYS A 102 -9.31 -2.80 9.54
C CYS A 102 -9.47 -4.00 10.47
N ILE A 103 -8.38 -4.44 11.11
CA ILE A 103 -8.41 -5.57 12.05
C ILE A 103 -9.37 -5.25 13.21
N TYR A 104 -9.27 -4.05 13.77
CA TYR A 104 -10.18 -3.58 14.82
C TYR A 104 -11.64 -3.59 14.35
N ALA A 105 -11.94 -3.07 13.17
CA ALA A 105 -13.29 -3.06 12.61
C ALA A 105 -13.84 -4.48 12.38
N ILE A 106 -13.02 -5.41 11.89
CA ILE A 106 -13.42 -6.82 11.70
C ILE A 106 -13.73 -7.47 13.05
N CYS A 107 -12.86 -7.29 14.05
CA CYS A 107 -13.07 -7.84 15.39
C CYS A 107 -14.32 -7.27 16.06
N PHE A 108 -14.58 -5.96 15.92
CA PHE A 108 -15.78 -5.31 16.43
C PHE A 108 -17.06 -5.89 15.81
N VAL A 109 -17.08 -6.02 14.47
CA VAL A 109 -18.22 -6.60 13.75
C VAL A 109 -18.43 -8.07 14.12
N ALA A 110 -17.37 -8.86 14.23
CA ALA A 110 -17.44 -10.26 14.65
C ALA A 110 -17.98 -10.44 16.09
N ASN A 111 -17.71 -9.47 16.97
CA ASN A 111 -18.20 -9.51 18.35
C ASN A 111 -19.69 -9.12 18.47
N ILE A 112 -20.22 -8.29 17.57
CA ILE A 112 -21.64 -7.92 17.52
C ILE A 112 -22.52 -9.09 17.02
N TYR A 113 -21.98 -9.97 16.18
CA TYR A 113 -22.71 -11.11 15.61
C TYR A 113 -22.55 -12.41 16.39
N LYS A 114 -21.94 -12.37 17.59
CA LYS A 114 -21.98 -13.45 18.58
C LYS A 114 -23.20 -13.30 19.49
#